data_AF-M4Z5N3-F1
#
_entry.id   AF-M4Z5N3-F1
#
_cell.length_a   1.000
_cell.length_b   1.000
_cell.length_c   1.000
_cell.angle_alpha   90.00
_cell.angle_beta   90.00
_cell.angle_gamma   90.00
#
_symmetry.space_group_name_H-M   'P 1'
#
loop_
_entity.id
_entity.type
_entity.pdbx_description
1 polymer ?
#
loop_
_entity_poly.entity_id
_entity_poly.type
_entity_poly.pdbx_seq_one_letter_code
_entity_poly.pdbx_strand_id
1 'polypeptide(L)'
;MTTLEKTVAIETTALAQLDKEGRLLNAVLKAPTTKPGRFGFRGDIALKFQTQVADEKRPPDFSVEQVLTIVNDGEPTIPVLVGYIHSLAYLETAVEVLKGLLRPDGSYFMFCNNIDLLAKYRIKMGDVTFYVLPCDESTVWKEMMDLLGIDKNDIKKLDTAGKLDYVLDAAKAFNEAYEVIAYADALAKMEPVKNRNENRPV
;
A
#
# COMPACT_ATOMS: atom_id res chain seq x y z
N MET A 1 20.83 -19.89 -27.30
CA MET A 1 19.50 -19.24 -27.43
C MET A 1 19.25 -18.52 -26.13
N THR A 2 19.43 -17.21 -26.10
CA THR A 2 19.08 -16.39 -24.93
C THR A 2 17.57 -16.19 -25.03
N THR A 3 16.81 -16.92 -24.22
CA THR A 3 15.39 -16.62 -24.04
C THR A 3 15.35 -15.18 -23.58
N LEU A 4 14.83 -14.28 -24.41
CA LEU A 4 14.45 -12.94 -23.96
C LEU A 4 13.44 -13.19 -22.84
N GLU A 5 13.87 -13.05 -21.58
CA GLU A 5 12.97 -13.03 -20.45
C GLU A 5 11.92 -11.97 -20.77
N LYS A 6 10.68 -12.41 -20.94
CA LYS A 6 9.57 -11.52 -21.25
C LYS A 6 9.41 -10.61 -20.05
N THR A 7 9.92 -9.39 -20.17
CA THR A 7 9.73 -8.31 -19.20
C THR A 7 8.24 -8.11 -18.99
N VAL A 8 7.75 -8.24 -17.76
CA VAL A 8 6.33 -8.07 -17.44
C VAL A 8 5.91 -6.62 -17.71
N ALA A 9 4.77 -6.44 -18.38
CA ALA A 9 4.20 -5.15 -18.72
C ALA A 9 3.07 -4.83 -17.74
N ILE A 10 2.89 -3.56 -17.36
CA ILE A 10 1.87 -3.21 -16.35
C ILE A 10 0.45 -3.51 -16.84
N GLU A 11 0.23 -3.39 -18.15
CA GLU A 11 -1.04 -3.59 -18.84
C GLU A 11 -1.59 -5.01 -18.72
N THR A 12 -0.73 -5.97 -18.40
CA THR A 12 -1.10 -7.38 -18.21
C THR A 12 -1.25 -7.76 -16.74
N THR A 13 -1.24 -6.79 -15.83
CA THR A 13 -1.31 -7.03 -14.38
C THR A 13 -2.54 -6.37 -13.75
N ALA A 14 -2.85 -6.71 -12.50
CA ALA A 14 -3.90 -6.08 -11.71
C ALA A 14 -3.77 -4.55 -11.55
N LEU A 15 -2.59 -3.96 -11.81
CA LEU A 15 -2.38 -2.51 -11.72
C LEU A 15 -2.78 -1.74 -12.99
N ALA A 16 -3.11 -2.44 -14.09
CA ALA A 16 -3.39 -1.82 -15.39
C ALA A 16 -4.51 -0.77 -15.33
N GLN A 17 -5.61 -1.08 -14.63
CA GLN A 17 -6.73 -0.15 -14.52
C GLN A 17 -6.37 1.10 -13.72
N LEU A 18 -5.73 0.93 -12.55
CA LEU A 18 -5.29 2.05 -11.72
C LEU A 18 -4.32 2.95 -12.49
N ASP A 19 -3.46 2.36 -13.32
CA ASP A 19 -2.52 3.13 -14.14
C ASP A 19 -3.22 3.93 -15.24
N LYS A 20 -4.13 3.28 -15.97
CA LYS A 20 -4.92 3.92 -17.02
C LYS A 20 -5.78 5.06 -16.49
N GLU A 21 -6.29 4.93 -15.27
CA GLU A 21 -7.05 5.97 -14.57
C GLU A 21 -6.16 7.08 -13.98
N GLY A 22 -4.83 6.99 -14.13
CA GLY A 22 -3.88 7.98 -13.62
C GLY A 22 -3.79 8.00 -12.09
N ARG A 23 -4.15 6.89 -11.42
CA ARG A 23 -4.14 6.80 -9.96
C ARG A 23 -2.80 6.43 -9.37
N LEU A 24 -1.90 5.83 -10.16
CA LEU A 24 -0.54 5.49 -9.72
C LEU A 24 0.35 6.73 -9.80
N LEU A 25 0.58 7.37 -8.65
CA LEU A 25 1.30 8.63 -8.54
C LEU A 25 2.63 8.45 -7.80
N ASN A 26 3.50 9.45 -7.91
CA ASN A 26 4.74 9.58 -7.12
C ASN A 26 5.60 8.30 -7.06
N ALA A 27 5.70 7.61 -8.21
CA ALA A 27 6.34 6.31 -8.27
C ALA A 27 7.85 6.39 -7.98
N VAL A 28 8.28 5.75 -6.89
CA VAL A 28 9.68 5.39 -6.61
C VAL A 28 10.05 4.12 -7.37
N LEU A 29 9.10 3.21 -7.55
CA LEU A 29 9.22 2.04 -8.41
C LEU A 29 7.89 1.82 -9.14
N LYS A 30 7.95 1.57 -10.44
CA LYS A 30 6.82 1.13 -11.25
C LYS A 30 7.38 0.35 -12.43
N ALA A 31 7.86 -0.85 -12.15
CA ALA A 31 8.68 -1.63 -13.07
C ALA A 31 8.64 -3.12 -12.71
N PRO A 32 9.07 -4.01 -13.62
CA PRO A 32 9.46 -5.37 -13.30
C PRO A 32 10.37 -5.44 -12.08
N THR A 33 10.21 -6.50 -11.28
CA THR A 33 11.03 -6.76 -10.11
C THR A 33 12.18 -7.72 -10.42
N THR A 34 12.91 -8.17 -9.39
CA THR A 34 13.98 -9.17 -9.57
C THR A 34 13.44 -10.57 -9.82
N LYS A 35 12.13 -10.79 -9.62
CA LYS A 35 11.48 -12.08 -9.89
C LYS A 35 10.83 -12.09 -11.28
N PRO A 36 11.06 -13.14 -12.09
CA PRO A 36 10.41 -13.28 -13.40
C PRO A 36 8.88 -13.19 -13.29
N GLY A 37 8.26 -12.44 -14.21
CA GLY A 37 6.81 -12.27 -14.28
C GLY A 37 6.19 -11.38 -13.20
N ARG A 38 6.98 -10.79 -12.30
CA ARG A 38 6.47 -9.94 -11.20
C ARG A 38 6.74 -8.46 -11.46
N PHE A 39 5.70 -7.64 -11.33
CA PHE A 39 5.74 -6.19 -11.46
C PHE A 39 5.56 -5.56 -10.08
N GLY A 40 6.40 -4.58 -9.76
CA GLY A 40 6.41 -3.89 -8.47
C GLY A 40 5.96 -2.45 -8.58
N PHE A 41 5.20 -1.98 -7.60
CA PHE A 41 4.84 -0.58 -7.44
C PHE A 41 5.19 -0.07 -6.05
N ARG A 42 5.87 1.07 -6.01
CA ARG A 42 6.12 1.90 -4.84
C ARG A 42 5.78 3.34 -5.17
N GLY A 43 4.80 3.94 -4.51
CA GLY A 43 4.31 5.28 -4.82
C GLY A 43 3.03 5.57 -4.06
N ASP A 44 2.09 6.28 -4.67
CA ASP A 44 0.79 6.59 -4.08
C ASP A 44 -0.33 6.10 -4.99
N ILE A 45 -1.49 5.77 -4.40
CA ILE A 45 -2.74 5.48 -5.13
C ILE A 45 -3.74 6.59 -4.83
N ALA A 46 -4.06 7.39 -5.84
CA ALA A 46 -5.08 8.43 -5.73
C ALA A 46 -6.46 7.81 -5.45
N LEU A 47 -7.10 8.24 -4.37
CA LEU A 47 -8.44 7.80 -4.01
C LEU A 47 -9.51 8.69 -4.62
N LYS A 48 -9.31 10.01 -4.49
CA LYS A 48 -10.23 11.01 -5.03
C LYS A 48 -9.44 12.13 -5.71
N PHE A 49 -9.80 12.46 -6.94
CA PHE A 49 -9.25 13.62 -7.65
C PHE A 49 -10.01 14.88 -7.29
N GLN A 50 -9.33 16.02 -7.32
CA GLN A 50 -9.97 17.33 -7.22
C GLN A 50 -10.68 17.66 -8.53
N THR A 51 -11.74 18.48 -8.47
CA THR A 51 -12.36 19.05 -9.66
C THR A 51 -11.30 19.84 -10.44
N GLN A 52 -11.03 19.43 -11.68
CA GLN A 52 -10.10 20.14 -12.56
C GLN A 52 -10.71 21.49 -12.95
N VAL A 53 -9.92 22.55 -12.81
CA VAL A 53 -10.25 23.88 -13.33
C VAL A 53 -9.18 24.22 -14.36
N ALA A 54 -9.58 24.30 -15.63
CA ALA A 54 -8.67 24.46 -16.78
C ALA A 54 -7.59 23.34 -16.85
N ASP A 55 -6.43 23.63 -17.45
CA ASP A 55 -5.36 22.66 -17.73
C ASP A 55 -4.40 22.41 -16.54
N GLU A 56 -4.78 22.82 -15.32
CA GLU A 56 -3.94 22.64 -14.13
C GLU A 56 -3.99 21.19 -13.63
N LYS A 57 -2.87 20.47 -13.73
CA LYS A 57 -2.72 19.14 -13.11
C LYS A 57 -2.62 19.28 -11.59
N ARG A 58 -3.75 19.10 -10.91
CA ARG A 58 -3.84 19.16 -9.45
C ARG A 58 -3.46 17.84 -8.79
N PRO A 59 -2.88 17.89 -7.57
CA PRO A 59 -2.77 16.69 -6.76
C PRO A 59 -4.16 16.11 -6.44
N PRO A 60 -4.26 14.82 -6.11
CA PRO A 60 -5.50 14.26 -5.60
C PRO A 60 -5.95 15.00 -4.33
N ASP A 61 -7.25 14.92 -4.04
CA ASP A 61 -7.84 15.39 -2.78
C ASP A 61 -7.24 14.59 -1.61
N PHE A 62 -7.23 13.26 -1.75
CA PHE A 62 -6.53 12.35 -0.85
C PHE A 62 -6.18 11.02 -1.55
N SER A 63 -5.23 10.30 -0.95
CA SER A 63 -4.61 9.08 -1.50
C SER A 63 -4.36 8.03 -0.41
N VAL A 64 -4.07 6.81 -0.82
CA VAL A 64 -3.20 5.92 -0.04
C VAL A 64 -1.76 6.28 -0.41
N GLU A 65 -0.97 6.72 0.56
CA GLU A 65 0.42 7.14 0.34
C GLU A 65 1.41 6.01 0.65
N GLN A 66 2.62 6.12 0.10
CA GLN A 66 3.74 5.20 0.37
C GLN A 66 3.38 3.73 0.16
N VAL A 67 2.53 3.48 -0.84
CA VAL A 67 2.07 2.15 -1.24
C VAL A 67 3.25 1.28 -1.58
N LEU A 68 3.24 0.05 -1.11
CA LEU A 68 4.13 -1.04 -1.51
C LEU A 68 3.26 -2.20 -1.98
N THR A 69 3.43 -2.62 -3.23
CA THR A 69 2.72 -3.78 -3.76
C THR A 69 3.49 -4.48 -4.88
N ILE A 70 3.22 -5.77 -5.08
CA ILE A 70 3.69 -6.58 -6.20
C ILE A 70 2.49 -7.30 -6.82
N VAL A 71 2.55 -7.49 -8.13
CA VAL A 71 1.54 -8.21 -8.92
C VAL A 71 2.24 -9.12 -9.93
N ASN A 72 1.55 -10.15 -10.41
CA ASN A 72 2.11 -11.10 -11.38
C ASN A 72 1.47 -10.90 -12.77
N ASP A 73 2.22 -11.22 -13.82
CA ASP A 73 1.74 -11.21 -15.22
C ASP A 73 0.51 -12.12 -15.36
N GLY A 74 -0.58 -11.59 -15.90
CA GLY A 74 -1.83 -12.31 -16.14
C GLY A 74 -2.71 -12.52 -14.90
N GLU A 75 -2.26 -12.16 -13.70
CA GLU A 75 -3.08 -12.27 -12.49
C GLU A 75 -3.94 -11.00 -12.29
N PRO A 76 -5.27 -11.15 -12.10
CA PRO A 76 -6.18 -10.01 -12.01
C PRO A 76 -6.20 -9.34 -10.63
N THR A 77 -5.51 -9.91 -9.63
CA THR A 77 -5.57 -9.46 -8.24
C THR A 77 -4.20 -9.14 -7.66
N ILE A 78 -4.22 -8.32 -6.61
CA ILE A 78 -3.10 -7.86 -5.82
C ILE A 78 -2.97 -8.80 -4.61
N PRO A 79 -1.89 -9.60 -4.52
CA PRO A 79 -1.71 -10.55 -3.42
C PRO A 79 -1.29 -9.89 -2.09
N VAL A 80 -0.69 -8.71 -2.16
CA VAL A 80 -0.21 -7.96 -0.99
C VAL A 80 -0.21 -6.46 -1.29
N LEU A 81 -0.71 -5.66 -0.36
CA LEU A 81 -0.66 -4.21 -0.44
C LEU A 81 -0.44 -3.62 0.94
N VAL A 82 0.55 -2.75 1.03
CA VAL A 82 0.81 -1.93 2.21
C VAL A 82 0.61 -0.49 1.80
N GLY A 83 0.02 0.35 2.64
CA GLY A 83 -0.02 1.78 2.41
C GLY A 83 -0.29 2.57 3.68
N TYR A 84 -0.26 3.89 3.54
CA TYR A 84 -0.60 4.84 4.59
C TYR A 84 -1.88 5.60 4.22
N ILE A 85 -2.77 5.77 5.18
CA ILE A 85 -3.95 6.64 5.09
C ILE A 85 -3.92 7.69 6.19
N HIS A 86 -4.12 8.94 5.80
CA HIS A 86 -4.11 10.06 6.75
C HIS A 86 -5.31 10.04 7.70
N SER A 87 -6.43 9.46 7.27
CA SER A 87 -7.59 9.21 8.13
C SER A 87 -8.11 7.79 7.94
N LEU A 88 -8.52 7.14 9.02
CA LEU A 88 -9.19 5.83 8.97
C LEU A 88 -10.45 5.86 8.10
N ALA A 89 -11.13 7.01 8.04
CA ALA A 89 -12.29 7.22 7.17
C ALA A 89 -11.99 7.01 5.68
N TYR A 90 -10.73 7.10 5.26
CA TYR A 90 -10.34 6.89 3.86
C TYR A 90 -10.31 5.40 3.48
N LEU A 91 -10.36 4.48 4.45
CA LEU A 91 -10.33 3.03 4.20
C LEU A 91 -11.52 2.60 3.33
N GLU A 92 -12.72 3.14 3.56
CA GLU A 92 -13.89 2.83 2.73
C GLU A 92 -13.68 3.23 1.26
N THR A 93 -13.16 4.44 1.02
CA THR A 93 -12.85 4.89 -0.35
C THR A 93 -11.72 4.06 -0.97
N ALA A 94 -10.72 3.67 -0.17
CA ALA A 94 -9.64 2.78 -0.63
C ALA A 94 -10.18 1.41 -1.09
N VAL A 95 -11.12 0.84 -0.33
CA VAL A 95 -11.78 -0.43 -0.68
C VAL A 95 -12.59 -0.29 -1.97
N GLU A 96 -13.32 0.80 -2.17
CA GLU A 96 -14.09 1.00 -3.41
C GLU A 96 -13.16 1.20 -4.63
N VAL A 97 -12.07 1.94 -4.48
CA VAL A 97 -11.08 2.13 -5.57
C VAL A 97 -10.34 0.83 -5.91
N LEU A 98 -10.09 -0.04 -4.92
CA LEU A 98 -9.40 -1.33 -5.10
C LEU A 98 -10.36 -2.51 -5.34
N LYS A 99 -11.65 -2.24 -5.52
CA LYS A 99 -12.68 -3.26 -5.65
C LYS A 99 -12.41 -4.17 -6.84
N GLY A 100 -12.46 -5.48 -6.59
CA GLY A 100 -12.15 -6.51 -7.59
C GLY A 100 -10.66 -6.71 -7.85
N LEU A 101 -9.79 -5.85 -7.32
CA LEU A 101 -8.33 -6.01 -7.40
C LEU A 101 -7.76 -6.72 -6.18
N LEU A 102 -8.49 -6.86 -5.09
CA LEU A 102 -8.05 -7.57 -3.89
C LEU A 102 -8.64 -8.98 -3.85
N ARG A 103 -7.89 -9.93 -3.29
CA ARG A 103 -8.30 -11.32 -3.11
C ARG A 103 -8.50 -11.63 -1.62
N PRO A 104 -9.43 -12.52 -1.24
CA PRO A 104 -9.73 -12.79 0.17
C PRO A 104 -8.54 -13.32 0.99
N ASP A 105 -7.61 -14.01 0.35
CA ASP A 105 -6.41 -14.61 0.94
C ASP A 105 -5.15 -13.72 0.81
N GLY A 106 -5.33 -12.43 0.49
CA GLY A 106 -4.24 -11.47 0.42
C GLY A 106 -3.82 -10.91 1.78
N SER A 107 -2.65 -10.27 1.80
CA SER A 107 -2.10 -9.62 3.00
C SER A 107 -2.13 -8.11 2.82
N TYR A 108 -3.03 -7.43 3.53
CA TYR A 108 -3.27 -6.01 3.34
C TYR A 108 -3.03 -5.21 4.62
N PHE A 109 -2.26 -4.15 4.53
CA PHE A 109 -1.82 -3.35 5.66
C PHE A 109 -2.11 -1.87 5.38
N MET A 110 -2.80 -1.23 6.32
CA MET A 110 -3.06 0.21 6.29
C MET A 110 -2.50 0.83 7.55
N PHE A 111 -1.37 1.50 7.39
CA PHE A 111 -0.85 2.38 8.42
C PHE A 111 -1.70 3.64 8.47
N CYS A 112 -2.11 4.05 9.66
CA CYS A 112 -3.09 5.11 9.84
C CYS A 112 -2.62 6.13 10.86
N ASN A 113 -2.80 7.40 10.55
CA ASN A 113 -2.34 8.50 11.40
C ASN A 113 -3.22 8.73 12.62
N ASN A 114 -4.55 8.67 12.43
CA ASN A 114 -5.50 9.19 13.39
C ASN A 114 -6.15 8.06 14.23
N ILE A 115 -5.33 7.12 14.68
CA ILE A 115 -5.72 6.05 15.60
C ILE A 115 -4.74 5.99 16.78
N ASP A 116 -5.15 5.35 17.88
CA ASP A 116 -4.30 5.15 19.07
C ASP A 116 -2.95 4.51 18.69
N LEU A 117 -1.85 5.04 19.21
CA LEU A 117 -0.48 4.59 18.89
C LEU A 117 -0.16 3.16 19.36
N LEU A 118 -0.99 2.60 20.24
CA LEU A 118 -0.91 1.21 20.68
C LEU A 118 -1.90 0.30 19.95
N ALA A 119 -2.78 0.85 19.10
CA ALA A 119 -3.78 0.08 18.40
C ALA A 119 -3.16 -0.94 17.44
N LYS A 120 -3.64 -2.17 17.49
CA LYS A 120 -3.33 -3.20 16.50
C LYS A 120 -4.59 -4.03 16.32
N TYR A 121 -5.23 -3.90 15.17
CA TYR A 121 -6.45 -4.64 14.89
C TYR A 121 -6.56 -4.97 13.41
N ARG A 122 -7.53 -5.82 13.09
CA ARG A 122 -7.93 -6.16 11.75
C ARG A 122 -9.33 -5.64 11.50
N ILE A 123 -9.57 -5.08 10.32
CA ILE A 123 -10.90 -4.67 9.87
C ILE A 123 -11.28 -5.51 8.66
N LYS A 124 -12.42 -6.17 8.73
CA LYS A 124 -13.02 -6.88 7.59
C LYS A 124 -13.88 -5.91 6.76
N MET A 125 -13.53 -5.76 5.49
CA MET A 125 -14.23 -4.94 4.51
C MET A 125 -14.70 -5.85 3.38
N GLY A 126 -15.95 -6.31 3.44
CA GLY A 126 -16.44 -7.36 2.54
C GLY A 126 -15.79 -8.71 2.83
N ASP A 127 -15.15 -9.32 1.83
CA ASP A 127 -14.38 -10.57 1.94
C ASP A 127 -12.88 -10.34 2.22
N VAL A 128 -12.43 -9.08 2.18
CA VAL A 128 -11.04 -8.69 2.42
C VAL A 128 -10.84 -8.27 3.87
N THR A 129 -9.68 -8.61 4.43
CA THR A 129 -9.28 -8.18 5.77
C THR A 129 -8.02 -7.33 5.71
N PHE A 130 -8.04 -6.17 6.37
CA PHE A 130 -6.90 -5.28 6.50
C PHE A 130 -6.34 -5.34 7.90
N TYR A 131 -5.02 -5.48 8.04
CA TYR A 131 -4.30 -5.06 9.24
C TYR A 131 -4.28 -3.53 9.28
N VAL A 132 -4.74 -2.95 10.37
CA VAL A 132 -4.72 -1.50 10.57
C VAL A 132 -3.83 -1.21 11.77
N LEU A 133 -2.82 -0.37 11.52
CA LEU A 133 -1.70 -0.12 12.43
C LEU A 133 -1.42 1.38 12.50
N PRO A 134 -0.97 1.92 13.64
CA PRO A 134 -0.68 3.35 13.76
C PRO A 134 0.59 3.71 13.01
N CYS A 135 0.62 4.92 12.44
CA CYS A 135 1.84 5.54 11.93
C CYS A 135 1.71 7.05 12.04
N ASP A 136 2.51 7.64 12.94
CA ASP A 136 2.49 9.08 13.17
C ASP A 136 3.51 9.81 12.29
N GLU A 137 4.78 9.84 12.71
CA GLU A 137 5.87 10.58 12.05
C GLU A 137 6.84 9.67 11.25
N SER A 138 6.56 8.37 11.20
CA SER A 138 7.40 7.38 10.53
C SER A 138 7.07 7.24 9.04
N THR A 139 7.71 6.27 8.37
CA THR A 139 7.38 5.88 6.99
C THR A 139 6.87 4.45 6.98
N VAL A 140 5.95 4.15 6.06
CA VAL A 140 5.45 2.79 5.81
C VAL A 140 6.59 1.79 5.62
N TRP A 141 7.67 2.21 4.96
CA TRP A 141 8.84 1.37 4.76
C TRP A 141 9.48 0.95 6.08
N LYS A 142 9.72 1.91 6.99
CA LYS A 142 10.31 1.64 8.31
C LYS A 142 9.35 0.79 9.14
N GLU A 143 8.08 1.17 9.21
CA GLU A 143 7.09 0.44 10.02
C GLU A 143 6.90 -1.00 9.55
N MET A 144 6.93 -1.26 8.24
CA MET A 144 6.91 -2.63 7.72
C MET A 144 8.17 -3.42 8.05
N MET A 145 9.36 -2.81 7.96
CA MET A 145 10.60 -3.51 8.34
C MET A 145 10.58 -3.88 9.82
N ASP A 146 10.16 -2.96 10.68
CA ASP A 146 10.05 -3.18 12.12
C ASP A 146 9.01 -4.26 12.44
N LEU A 147 7.83 -4.20 11.80
CA LEU A 147 6.76 -5.19 11.96
C LEU A 147 7.19 -6.61 11.56
N LEU A 148 7.99 -6.72 10.50
CA LEU A 148 8.46 -8.00 9.95
C LEU A 148 9.78 -8.47 10.58
N GLY A 149 10.38 -7.69 11.48
CA GLY A 149 11.68 -7.99 12.08
C GLY A 149 12.83 -8.03 11.08
N ILE A 150 12.77 -7.25 10.00
CA ILE A 150 13.79 -7.22 8.93
C ILE A 150 14.93 -6.28 9.32
N ASP A 151 16.17 -6.79 9.37
CA ASP A 151 17.33 -5.96 9.63
C ASP A 151 17.75 -5.20 8.37
N LYS A 152 18.20 -3.95 8.53
CA LYS A 152 18.70 -3.12 7.42
C LYS A 152 19.81 -3.82 6.64
N ASN A 153 20.62 -4.65 7.29
CA ASN A 153 21.71 -5.40 6.68
C ASN A 153 21.23 -6.50 5.73
N ASP A 154 20.03 -7.04 5.90
CA ASP A 154 19.46 -8.06 5.03
C ASP A 154 19.18 -7.50 3.63
N ILE A 155 18.79 -6.23 3.59
CA ILE A 155 18.34 -5.57 2.35
C ILE A 155 19.34 -4.56 1.79
N LYS A 156 20.44 -4.24 2.50
CA LYS A 156 21.35 -3.15 2.11
C LYS A 156 22.02 -3.32 0.74
N LYS A 157 22.24 -4.55 0.30
CA LYS A 157 22.88 -4.88 -0.99
C LYS A 157 21.87 -5.02 -2.14
N LEU A 158 20.58 -5.02 -1.84
CA LEU A 158 19.52 -5.14 -2.84
C LEU A 158 19.23 -3.77 -3.47
N ASP A 159 18.87 -3.79 -4.74
CA ASP A 159 18.34 -2.63 -5.46
C ASP A 159 16.88 -2.35 -5.04
N THR A 160 16.27 -1.29 -5.59
CA THR A 160 14.91 -0.87 -5.21
C THR A 160 13.88 -2.00 -5.42
N ALA A 161 14.02 -2.76 -6.51
CA ALA A 161 13.15 -3.88 -6.84
C ALA A 161 13.37 -5.07 -5.89
N GLY A 162 14.62 -5.49 -5.67
CA GLY A 162 14.94 -6.61 -4.78
C GLY A 162 14.57 -6.33 -3.33
N LYS A 163 14.71 -5.07 -2.88
CA LYS A 163 14.21 -4.65 -1.56
C LYS A 163 12.70 -4.82 -1.43
N LEU A 164 11.95 -4.42 -2.48
CA LEU A 164 10.50 -4.57 -2.49
C LEU A 164 10.09 -6.05 -2.45
N ASP A 165 10.75 -6.89 -3.27
CA ASP A 165 10.52 -8.33 -3.26
C ASP A 165 10.71 -8.92 -1.86
N TYR A 166 11.85 -8.62 -1.23
CA TYR A 166 12.18 -9.13 0.10
C TYR A 166 11.11 -8.76 1.14
N VAL A 167 10.75 -7.48 1.21
CA VAL A 167 9.76 -6.98 2.19
C VAL A 167 8.38 -7.58 1.94
N LEU A 168 7.92 -7.63 0.68
CA LEU A 168 6.56 -8.07 0.37
C LEU A 168 6.38 -9.58 0.39
N ASP A 169 7.42 -10.37 0.12
CA ASP A 169 7.34 -11.82 0.34
C ASP A 169 7.26 -12.15 1.84
N ALA A 170 7.98 -11.42 2.70
CA ALA A 170 7.84 -11.53 4.15
C ALA A 170 6.45 -11.06 4.62
N ALA A 171 5.93 -9.95 4.10
CA ALA A 171 4.60 -9.45 4.42
C ALA A 171 3.47 -10.45 4.07
N LYS A 172 3.63 -11.22 2.99
CA LYS A 172 2.69 -12.28 2.61
C LYS A 172 2.67 -13.45 3.60
N ALA A 173 3.76 -13.67 4.34
CA ALA A 173 3.84 -14.71 5.36
C ALA A 173 3.35 -14.25 6.74
N PHE A 174 3.11 -12.95 6.92
CA PHE A 174 2.64 -12.38 8.18
C PHE A 174 1.19 -12.80 8.49
N ASN A 175 0.97 -13.33 9.70
CA ASN A 175 -0.29 -13.93 10.10
C ASN A 175 -0.67 -13.67 11.57
N GLU A 176 -0.24 -12.55 12.15
CA GLU A 176 -0.54 -12.21 13.54
C GLU A 176 -2.05 -12.13 13.80
N ALA A 177 -2.47 -12.71 14.92
CA ALA A 177 -3.88 -12.87 15.28
C ALA A 177 -4.44 -11.65 16.01
N TYR A 178 -4.23 -10.43 15.49
CA TYR A 178 -4.81 -9.21 16.08
C TYR A 178 -6.34 -9.28 16.13
N GLU A 179 -6.94 -8.56 17.08
CA GLU A 179 -8.39 -8.49 17.26
C GLU A 179 -9.06 -8.02 15.96
N VAL A 180 -10.15 -8.68 15.56
CA VAL A 180 -10.98 -8.23 14.43
C VAL A 180 -12.09 -7.34 14.99
N ILE A 181 -12.16 -6.11 14.52
CA ILE A 181 -13.18 -5.14 14.94
C ILE A 181 -14.02 -4.67 13.74
N ALA A 182 -15.24 -4.21 14.00
CA ALA A 182 -16.07 -3.63 12.95
C ALA A 182 -15.51 -2.26 12.53
N TYR A 183 -15.63 -1.93 11.23
CA TYR A 183 -15.18 -0.64 10.71
C TYR A 183 -15.85 0.54 11.42
N ALA A 184 -17.15 0.45 11.69
CA ALA A 184 -17.90 1.48 12.41
C ALA A 184 -17.36 1.72 13.84
N ASP A 185 -16.99 0.65 14.56
CA ASP A 185 -16.41 0.75 15.90
C ASP A 185 -15.02 1.37 15.86
N ALA A 186 -14.23 1.05 14.83
CA ALA A 186 -12.92 1.64 14.62
C ALA A 186 -13.03 3.14 14.30
N LEU A 187 -13.97 3.53 13.43
CA LEU A 187 -14.26 4.93 13.10
C LEU A 187 -14.70 5.73 14.32
N ALA A 188 -15.53 5.16 15.19
CA ALA A 188 -15.97 5.83 16.42
C ALA A 188 -14.82 6.12 17.40
N LYS A 189 -13.71 5.39 17.29
CA LYS A 189 -12.50 5.54 18.12
C LYS A 189 -11.40 6.37 17.47
N MET A 190 -11.58 6.82 16.22
CA MET A 190 -10.53 7.57 15.53
C MET A 190 -10.27 8.91 16.22
N GLU A 191 -9.01 9.30 16.28
CA GLU A 191 -8.56 10.57 16.81
C GLU A 191 -8.65 11.66 15.72
N PRO A 192 -8.49 12.94 16.09
CA PRO A 192 -8.21 13.98 15.11
C PRO A 192 -6.94 13.64 14.31
N VAL A 193 -6.94 14.02 13.05
CA VAL A 193 -5.78 13.89 12.18
C VAL A 193 -4.64 14.77 12.70
N LYS A 194 -3.44 14.20 12.81
CA LYS A 194 -2.23 14.85 13.31
C LYS A 194 -1.39 15.37 12.15
N ASN A 195 -0.78 16.54 12.33
CA ASN A 195 0.14 17.08 11.33
C ASN A 195 1.50 16.39 11.44
N ARG A 196 1.79 15.48 10.51
CA ARG A 196 3.06 14.73 10.46
C ARG A 196 4.33 15.59 10.38
N ASN A 197 4.19 16.86 10.00
CA ASN A 197 5.32 17.78 9.83
C ASN A 197 5.47 18.74 11.02
N GLU A 198 4.62 18.66 12.04
CA GLU A 198 4.60 19.60 13.17
C GLU A 198 5.94 19.65 13.92
N ASN A 199 6.63 18.51 14.03
CA ASN A 199 7.90 18.40 14.77
C ASN A 199 9.13 18.22 13.86
N ARG A 200 9.00 18.34 12.53
CA ARG A 200 10.17 18.25 11.64
C ARG A 200 10.99 19.54 11.74
N PRO A 201 12.32 19.46 11.98
CA PRO A 201 13.18 20.63 11.84
C PRO A 201 13.11 21.14 10.40
N VAL A 202 12.85 22.43 10.25
CA VAL A 202 12.83 23.17 8.98
C VAL A 202 14.22 23.25 8.34
#